data_AF-A0A089LDH9-F1
#
_entry.id   AF-A0A089LDH9-F1
#
_cell.length_a   1.000
_cell.length_b   1.000
_cell.length_c   1.000
_cell.angle_alpha   90.00
_cell.angle_beta   90.00
_cell.angle_gamma   90.00
#
_symmetry.space_group_name_H-M   'P 1'
#
loop_
_entity.id
_entity.type
_entity.pdbx_description
1 polymer ?
#
loop_
_entity_poly.entity_id
_entity_poly.type
_entity_poly.pdbx_seq_one_letter_code
_entity_poly.pdbx_strand_id
1 'polypeptide(L)' 'MNNEIVKNLISQVTEEVFSENRVALEKDGIPEKSMELAVQLSALTTIKILEKLELIDKD' A
#
# COMPACT_ATOMS: atom_id res chain seq x y z
N MET A 1 3.53 1.65 18.85
CA MET A 1 2.54 0.75 18.19
C MET A 1 3.26 -0.55 17.88
N ASN A 2 2.60 -1.70 17.72
CA ASN A 2 3.33 -2.91 17.33
C ASN A 2 3.65 -2.85 15.82
N ASN A 3 4.93 -2.68 15.46
CA ASN A 3 5.38 -2.51 14.06
C ASN A 3 4.91 -3.63 13.14
N GLU A 4 4.91 -4.86 13.64
CA GLU A 4 4.54 -6.03 12.86
C GLU A 4 3.05 -6.01 12.52
N ILE A 5 2.20 -5.64 13.50
CA ILE A 5 0.75 -5.48 13.29
C ILE A 5 0.47 -4.40 12.23
N VAL A 6 1.18 -3.27 12.31
CA VAL A 6 0.98 -2.14 11.39
C VAL A 6 1.40 -2.49 9.97
N LYS A 7 2.55 -3.14 9.81
CA LYS A 7 3.02 -3.57 8.47
C LYS A 7 2.11 -4.62 7.86
N ASN A 8 1.64 -5.58 8.66
CA ASN A 8 0.67 -6.57 8.21
C ASN A 8 -0.64 -5.91 7.78
N LEU A 9 -1.13 -4.93 8.55
CA LEU A 9 -2.34 -4.18 8.18
C LEU A 9 -2.15 -3.39 6.88
N ILE A 10 -1.02 -2.70 6.72
CA ILE A 10 -0.70 -1.99 5.47
C ILE A 10 -0.66 -2.96 4.29
N SER A 11 -0.08 -4.15 4.45
CA SER A 11 -0.06 -5.18 3.41
C SER A 11 -1.46 -5.66 3.02
N GLN A 12 -2.33 -5.94 4.01
CA GLN A 12 -3.71 -6.36 3.77
C GLN A 12 -4.50 -5.29 3.02
N VAL A 13 -4.41 -4.04 3.46
CA VAL A 13 -5.09 -2.91 2.81
C VAL A 13 -4.54 -2.65 1.41
N THR A 14 -3.24 -2.88 1.18
CA THR A 14 -2.62 -2.80 -0.16
C THR A 14 -3.27 -3.80 -1.12
N GLU A 15 -3.44 -5.06 -0.70
CA GLU A 15 -4.11 -6.09 -1.52
C GLU A 15 -5.58 -5.78 -1.77
N GLU A 16 -6.30 -5.30 -0.76
CA GLU A 16 -7.71 -4.89 -0.86
C GLU A 16 -7.88 -3.77 -1.90
N VAL A 17 -7.12 -2.68 -1.76
CA VAL A 17 -7.16 -1.53 -2.68
C VAL A 17 -6.79 -1.95 -4.10
N PHE A 18 -5.79 -2.81 -4.28
CA PHE A 18 -5.44 -3.33 -5.60
C PHE A 18 -6.60 -4.11 -6.23
N SER A 19 -7.21 -5.02 -5.47
CA SER A 19 -8.34 -5.86 -5.93
C SER A 19 -9.55 -5.02 -6.32
N GLU A 20 -9.92 -4.02 -5.51
CA GLU A 20 -11.07 -3.15 -5.75
C GLU A 20 -10.92 -2.30 -7.03
N ASN A 21 -9.69 -1.82 -7.30
CA ASN A 21 -9.44 -0.90 -8.40
C ASN A 21 -9.07 -1.61 -9.71
N ARG A 22 -8.67 -2.89 -9.65
CA ARG A 22 -8.24 -3.69 -10.80
C ARG A 22 -9.24 -3.66 -11.95
N VAL A 23 -10.51 -3.98 -11.67
CA VAL A 23 -11.54 -4.10 -12.71
C VAL A 23 -11.82 -2.77 -13.40
N ALA A 24 -11.84 -1.68 -12.63
CA ALA A 24 -12.08 -0.33 -13.16
C ALA A 24 -10.93 0.13 -14.06
N LEU A 25 -9.69 -0.16 -13.67
CA LEU A 25 -8.49 0.29 -14.37
C LEU A 25 -8.14 -0.58 -15.58
N GLU A 26 -8.42 -1.89 -15.53
CA GLU A 26 -8.34 -2.77 -16.71
C GLU A 26 -9.29 -2.29 -17.81
N LYS A 27 -10.48 -1.81 -17.45
CA LYS A 27 -11.45 -1.23 -18.40
C LYS A 27 -10.93 0.04 -19.07
N ASP A 28 -10.13 0.83 -18.36
CA ASP A 28 -9.49 2.05 -18.88
C ASP A 28 -8.18 1.79 -19.63
N GLY A 29 -7.80 0.51 -19.79
CA GLY A 29 -6.59 0.10 -20.52
C GLY A 29 -5.29 0.39 -19.76
N ILE A 30 -5.37 0.62 -18.45
CA ILE A 30 -4.19 0.85 -17.62
C ILE A 30 -3.49 -0.49 -17.37
N PRO A 31 -2.16 -0.59 -17.59
CA PRO A 31 -1.43 -1.82 -17.32
C PRO A 31 -1.48 -2.21 -15.83
N GLU A 32 -1.79 -3.47 -15.54
CA GLU A 32 -1.85 -4.02 -14.18
C GLU A 32 -0.58 -3.73 -13.36
N LYS A 33 0.60 -3.82 -13.99
CA LYS A 33 1.89 -3.50 -13.36
C LYS A 33 2.01 -2.04 -12.92
N SER A 34 1.39 -1.11 -13.66
CA SER A 34 1.39 0.31 -13.29
C SER A 34 0.55 0.55 -12.04
N MET A 35 -0.57 -0.17 -11.92
CA MET A 35 -1.40 -0.15 -10.72
C MET A 35 -0.69 -0.79 -9.54
N GLU A 36 -0.09 -1.97 -9.72
CA GLU A 36 0.68 -2.66 -8.69
C GLU A 36 1.76 -1.75 -8.10
N LEU A 37 2.53 -1.08 -8.97
CA LEU A 37 3.55 -0.12 -8.55
C LEU A 37 2.95 1.08 -7.78
N ALA A 38 1.83 1.62 -8.24
CA ALA A 38 1.20 2.78 -7.60
C ALA A 38 0.72 2.44 -6.17
N VAL A 39 0.09 1.28 -5.99
CA VAL A 39 -0.37 0.81 -4.67
C VAL A 39 0.82 0.53 -3.75
N GLN A 40 1.87 -0.13 -4.25
CA GLN A 40 3.11 -0.36 -3.50
C GLN A 40 3.79 0.95 -3.05
N LEU A 41 3.87 1.95 -3.93
CA LEU A 41 4.45 3.26 -3.59
C LEU A 41 3.61 4.01 -2.54
N SER A 42 2.28 3.88 -2.60
CA SER A 42 1.36 4.43 -1.59
C SER A 42 1.57 3.78 -0.22
N ALA A 43 1.68 2.44 -0.19
CA ALA A 43 1.97 1.68 1.02
C ALA A 43 3.33 2.10 1.63
N LEU A 44 4.37 2.20 0.80
CA LEU A 44 5.69 2.66 1.23
C LEU A 44 5.65 4.09 1.77
N THR A 45 4.93 4.99 1.12
CA THR A 45 4.76 6.37 1.58
C THR A 45 4.10 6.40 2.96
N THR A 46 3.08 5.57 3.17
CA THR A 46 2.39 5.44 4.46
C THR A 46 3.35 4.96 5.55
N ILE A 47 4.13 3.92 5.29
CA ILE A 47 5.17 3.43 6.21
C ILE A 47 6.14 4.57 6.55
N LYS A 48 6.64 5.31 5.56
CA LYS A 48 7.57 6.42 5.77
C LYS A 48 6.98 7.58 6.57
N ILE A 49 5.68 7.86 6.42
CA ILE A 49 4.97 8.84 7.25
C ILE A 49 4.93 8.36 8.70
N LEU A 50 4.54 7.10 8.93
CA LEU A 50 4.45 6.53 10.27
C LEU A 50 5.81 6.46 10.98
N GLU A 51 6.88 6.13 10.26
CA GLU A 51 8.27 6.19 10.76
C GLU A 51 8.66 7.62 11.16
N LYS A 52 8.29 8.63 10.36
CA LYS A 52 8.60 10.04 10.65
C LYS A 52 7.81 10.61 11.82
N LEU A 53 6.63 10.06 12.09
CA LEU A 53 5.81 10.41 13.25
C LEU A 53 6.20 9.61 14.50
N GLU A 54 7.22 8.74 14.42
CA GLU A 54 7.67 7.86 15.51
C GLU A 54 6.54 6.94 16.03
N LEU A 55 5.55 6.65 15.19
CA LEU A 55 4.44 5.75 15.52
C LEU A 55 4.83 4.29 15.33
N ILE A 56 5.78 4.04 14.43
CA ILE A 56 6.46 2.77 14.19
C ILE A 56 7.96 3.00 14.12
N ASP A 57 8.75 1.97 14.44
CA ASP A 57 10.20 2.05 14.28
C ASP A 57 10.60 1.97 12.80
N LYS A 58 11.72 2.61 12.49
CA LYS A 58 12.47 2.31 11.27
C LYS A 58 13.07 0.92 11.46
N ASP A 59 12.76 0.00 10.57
CA ASP A 59 13.51 -1.26 10.45
C ASP A 59 15.01 -1.02 10.32
#